data_AF-A0A945G2M2-F1
#
_entry.id   AF-A0A945G2M2-F1
#
_cell.length_a   1.000
_cell.length_b   1.000
_cell.length_c   1.000
_cell.angle_alpha   90.00
_cell.angle_beta   90.00
_cell.angle_gamma   90.00
#
_symmetry.space_group_name_H-M   'P 1'
#
loop_
_entity.id
_entity.type
_entity.pdbx_description
1 polymer ?
#
loop_
_entity_poly.entity_id
_entity_poly.type
_entity_poly.pdbx_seq_one_letter_code
_entity_poly.pdbx_strand_id
1 'polypeptide(L)' 'MKAKLEYIWLDGYMPTQSLRSKTQVRDNFGGTLEECPMWS' A
#
# COMPACT_ATOMS: atom_id res chain seq x y z
N MET A 1 -14.88 11.69 2.51
CA MET A 1 -13.74 12.13 1.66
C MET A 1 -13.04 10.87 1.15
N LYS A 2 -12.68 10.82 -0.14
CA LYS A 2 -11.95 9.66 -0.69
C LYS A 2 -10.45 9.89 -0.53
N ALA A 3 -9.75 8.88 -0.07
CA ALA A 3 -8.28 8.84 0.00
C ALA A 3 -7.76 7.74 -0.94
N LYS A 4 -6.55 7.95 -1.46
CA LYS A 4 -5.79 6.94 -2.19
C LYS A 4 -4.62 6.51 -1.32
N LEU A 5 -4.55 5.22 -0.99
CA LEU A 5 -3.49 4.61 -0.20
C LEU A 5 -2.57 3.83 -1.14
N GLU A 6 -1.33 4.28 -1.31
CA GLU A 6 -0.34 3.56 -2.13
C GLU A 6 0.41 2.57 -1.25
N TYR A 7 0.18 1.28 -1.49
CA TYR A 7 0.90 0.21 -0.83
C TYR A 7 2.10 -0.15 -1.67
N ILE A 8 3.28 -0.19 -1.05
CA ILE A 8 4.56 -0.44 -1.72
C ILE A 8 5.26 -1.61 -1.03
N TRP A 9 5.82 -2.53 -1.80
CA TRP A 9 6.61 -3.66 -1.28
C TRP A 9 7.69 -4.07 -2.28
N LEU A 10 8.63 -4.90 -1.83
CA LEU A 10 9.65 -5.51 -2.69
C LEU A 10 9.14 -6.86 -3.21
N ASP A 11 9.41 -7.16 -4.47
CA ASP A 11 9.15 -8.50 -5.01
C ASP A 11 10.19 -9.54 -4.55
N GLY A 12 10.02 -10.78 -5.01
CA GLY A 12 10.93 -11.89 -4.69
C GLY A 12 12.05 -12.10 -5.71
N TYR A 13 12.30 -11.17 -6.64
CA TYR A 13 13.27 -11.38 -7.71
C TYR A 13 14.73 -11.32 -7.18
N MET A 14 15.59 -12.17 -7.73
CA MET A 14 17.02 -12.21 -7.45
C MET A 14 17.83 -12.02 -8.75
N PRO A 15 19.03 -11.39 -8.71
CA PRO A 15 19.78 -10.97 -7.52
C PRO A 15 19.32 -9.65 -6.90
N THR A 16 18.45 -8.89 -7.57
CA THR A 16 18.01 -7.57 -7.11
C THR A 16 16.50 -7.46 -7.18
N GLN A 17 15.87 -7.21 -6.05
CA GLN A 17 14.42 -7.04 -5.96
C GLN A 17 13.97 -5.74 -6.64
N SER A 18 12.75 -5.75 -7.16
CA SER A 18 12.10 -4.54 -7.69
C SER A 18 10.98 -4.06 -6.77
N LEU A 19 10.72 -2.75 -6.79
CA LEU A 19 9.57 -2.16 -6.12
C LEU A 19 8.28 -2.52 -6.87
N ARG A 20 7.26 -2.90 -6.10
CA ARG A 20 5.89 -3.15 -6.56
C ARG A 20 4.96 -2.23 -5.80
N SER A 21 3.85 -1.86 -6.43
CA SER A 21 2.82 -1.08 -5.75
C SER A 21 1.41 -1.41 -6.19
N LYS A 22 0.43 -1.05 -5.34
CA LYS A 22 -1.00 -1.08 -5.63
C LYS A 22 -1.70 0.06 -4.88
N THR A 23 -2.67 0.68 -5.53
CA THR A 23 -3.47 1.76 -4.92
C THR A 23 -4.79 1.21 -4.37
N GLN A 24 -5.06 1.45 -3.07
CA GLN A 24 -6.41 1.31 -2.51
C GLN A 24 -7.14 2.65 -2.60
N VAL A 25 -8.37 2.66 -3.11
CA VAL A 25 -9.27 3.80 -2.93
C VAL A 25 -10.15 3.53 -1.72
N ARG A 26 -10.08 4.40 -0.70
CA ARG A 26 -10.81 4.23 0.56
C ARG A 26 -11.63 5.48 0.88
N ASP A 27 -12.83 5.27 1.38
CA ASP A 27 -13.66 6.33 1.93
C ASP A 27 -13.41 6.50 3.43
N ASN A 28 -13.42 7.75 3.90
CA ASN A 28 -13.34 8.12 5.33
C ASN A 28 -12.06 7.63 6.03
N PHE A 29 -10.91 7.76 5.37
CA PHE A 29 -9.61 7.47 5.98
C PHE A 29 -9.20 8.60 6.94
N GLY A 30 -8.87 8.26 8.18
CA GLY A 30 -8.51 9.19 9.25
C GLY A 30 -7.06 9.69 9.21
N GLY A 31 -6.22 9.13 8.34
CA GLY A 31 -4.85 9.62 8.11
C GLY A 31 -3.78 9.00 9.03
N THR A 32 -4.13 7.96 9.79
CA THR A 32 -3.22 7.27 10.71
C THR A 32 -2.74 5.94 10.12
N LEU A 33 -1.59 5.46 10.59
CA LEU A 33 -1.01 4.20 10.11
C LEU A 33 -1.80 2.99 10.60
N GLU A 34 -2.33 3.07 11.81
CA GLU A 34 -3.10 2.00 12.47
C GLU A 34 -4.40 1.67 11.73
N GLU A 35 -4.95 2.62 10.98
CA GLU A 35 -6.13 2.45 10.13
C GLU A 35 -5.84 1.80 8.77
N CYS A 36 -4.56 1.69 8.38
CA CYS A 36 -4.15 1.03 7.15
C CYS A 36 -4.24 -0.49 7.32
N PRO A 37 -5.20 -1.18 6.65
CA PRO A 37 -5.30 -2.63 6.74
C PRO A 37 -4.06 -3.29 6.13
N MET A 38 -3.62 -4.40 6.72
CA MET A 38 -2.63 -5.27 6.09
C MET A 38 -3.21 -5.83 4.78
N TRP A 39 -2.40 -5.81 3.73
CA TRP A 39 -2.84 -6.18 2.39
C TRP A 39 -1.92 -7.26 1.82
N SER A 40 -2.46 -8.43 1.47
CA SER A 40 -1.78 -9.46 0.68
C SER A 40 -1.74 -9.14 -0.81
#